data_AF-A0A0Q5BRY0-F1
#
_entry.id   AF-A0A0Q5BRY0-F1
#
_cell.length_a   1.000
_cell.length_b   1.000
_cell.length_c   1.000
_cell.angle_alpha   90.00
_cell.angle_beta   90.00
_cell.angle_gamma   90.00
#
_symmetry.space_group_name_H-M   'P 1'
#
loop_
_entity.id
_entity.type
_entity.pdbx_description
1 polymer ?
#
loop_
_entity_poly.entity_id
_entity_poly.type
_entity_poly.pdbx_seq_one_letter_code
_entity_poly.pdbx_strand_id
1 'polypeptide(L)'
;MTDTARATAPSTLTAPAPFSRKDASDVRRLPDSVSTSSQPVIGSRITINGRSFVVELDMAGIFLRQVRRSLRAGDGGLVLLRHVDGIEMIPITRRTPFEVTDIVCPEGIEPSVARVEAGLRAS
;
A
#
# COMPACT_ATOMS: atom_id res chain seq x y z
N MET A 1 10.42 -0.12 58.63
CA MET A 1 9.60 0.17 57.43
C MET A 1 8.26 -0.51 57.66
N THR A 2 7.21 0.28 57.75
CA THR A 2 5.87 -0.11 58.21
C THR A 2 5.12 -0.94 57.17
N ASP A 3 4.61 -2.06 57.66
CA ASP A 3 3.66 -3.01 57.07
C ASP A 3 2.23 -2.53 57.35
N THR A 4 1.31 -2.54 56.37
CA THR A 4 -0.13 -2.72 56.63
C THR A 4 -0.91 -3.10 55.36
N ALA A 5 -1.54 -4.28 55.42
CA ALA A 5 -2.56 -4.79 54.50
C ALA A 5 -3.96 -4.16 54.74
N ARG A 6 -4.85 -4.19 53.73
CA ARG A 6 -6.34 -4.15 53.86
C ARG A 6 -6.97 -4.48 52.49
N ALA A 7 -7.62 -5.61 52.22
CA ALA A 7 -8.86 -6.22 52.75
C ALA A 7 -10.19 -5.57 52.24
N THR A 8 -10.88 -6.34 51.38
CA THR A 8 -12.33 -6.68 51.38
C THR A 8 -13.38 -5.67 50.84
N ALA A 9 -14.17 -6.14 49.85
CA ALA A 9 -15.41 -5.56 49.29
C ALA A 9 -16.59 -5.56 50.31
N PRO A 10 -17.76 -4.91 50.07
CA PRO A 10 -18.84 -5.55 49.28
C PRO A 10 -19.92 -4.61 48.64
N SER A 11 -20.84 -5.23 47.85
CA SER A 11 -22.30 -4.93 47.76
C SER A 11 -22.79 -3.62 47.07
N THR A 12 -23.92 -3.49 46.35
CA THR A 12 -25.15 -4.28 46.10
C THR A 12 -25.86 -3.74 44.83
N LEU A 13 -26.63 -4.59 44.16
CA LEU A 13 -27.62 -4.34 43.09
C LEU A 13 -28.56 -3.14 43.32
N THR A 14 -29.06 -2.51 42.25
CA THR A 14 -30.48 -2.09 42.09
C THR A 14 -30.77 -1.72 40.61
N ALA A 15 -31.79 -2.34 40.02
CA ALA A 15 -32.49 -1.84 38.83
C ALA A 15 -33.84 -1.23 39.26
N PRO A 16 -34.42 -0.30 38.47
CA PRO A 16 -35.61 -0.68 37.69
C PRO A 16 -35.76 0.02 36.32
N ALA A 17 -36.47 -0.64 35.38
CA ALA A 17 -37.03 -0.09 34.12
C ALA A 17 -38.22 0.86 34.42
N PRO A 18 -38.91 1.62 33.49
CA PRO A 18 -39.36 1.17 32.15
C PRO A 18 -39.59 2.23 31.00
N PHE A 19 -39.81 1.71 29.78
CA PHE A 19 -40.53 2.22 28.58
C PHE A 19 -40.57 3.73 28.19
N SER A 20 -40.18 4.03 26.95
CA SER A 20 -41.00 4.85 26.02
C SER A 20 -40.63 4.66 24.55
N ARG A 21 -41.67 4.42 23.74
CA ARG A 21 -41.67 4.21 22.28
C ARG A 21 -41.27 5.49 21.53
N LYS A 22 -40.59 5.33 20.39
CA LYS A 22 -40.85 6.17 19.21
C LYS A 22 -40.48 5.43 17.94
N ASP A 23 -41.51 5.05 17.18
CA ASP A 23 -41.41 4.70 15.78
C ASP A 23 -40.75 5.87 15.04
N ALA A 24 -39.52 5.66 14.60
CA ALA A 24 -38.89 6.46 13.57
C ALA A 24 -38.65 5.50 12.41
N SER A 25 -39.41 5.71 11.35
CA SER A 25 -39.27 5.09 10.04
C SER A 25 -37.85 5.33 9.54
N ASP A 26 -36.92 4.47 9.94
CA ASP A 26 -35.57 4.45 9.41
C ASP A 26 -35.66 3.77 8.05
N VAL A 27 -35.98 4.57 7.04
CA VAL A 27 -35.67 4.24 5.65
C VAL A 27 -34.16 4.05 5.65
N ARG A 28 -33.73 2.81 5.89
CA ARG A 28 -32.34 2.37 5.74
C ARG A 28 -31.96 2.72 4.31
N ARG A 29 -31.39 3.91 4.13
CA ARG A 29 -30.59 4.22 2.96
C ARG A 29 -29.44 3.23 3.05
N LEU A 30 -29.57 2.18 2.25
CA LEU A 30 -28.46 1.31 1.89
C LEU A 30 -27.31 2.26 1.51
N PRO A 31 -26.14 2.20 2.16
CA PRO A 31 -25.03 2.99 1.67
C PRO A 31 -24.79 2.54 0.23
N ASP A 32 -24.89 3.49 -0.71
CA ASP A 32 -24.48 3.30 -2.09
C ASP A 32 -23.12 2.61 -2.07
N SER A 33 -23.09 1.41 -2.64
CA SER A 33 -21.88 0.62 -2.73
C SER A 33 -20.91 1.40 -3.60
N VAL A 34 -19.96 2.10 -2.98
CA VAL A 34 -18.80 2.63 -3.69
C VAL A 34 -18.09 1.41 -4.25
N SER A 35 -18.21 1.19 -5.57
CA SER A 35 -17.39 0.20 -6.28
C SER A 35 -15.93 0.63 -6.16
N THR A 36 -15.27 0.17 -5.10
CA THR A 36 -13.84 0.39 -4.83
C THR A 36 -12.96 -0.62 -5.58
N SER A 37 -13.45 -1.22 -6.67
CA SER A 37 -12.65 -2.12 -7.48
C SER A 37 -11.65 -1.32 -8.33
N SER A 38 -10.70 -0.65 -7.67
CA SER A 38 -9.46 -0.27 -8.31
C SER A 38 -8.83 -1.55 -8.83
N GLN A 39 -8.68 -1.65 -10.15
CA GLN A 39 -8.03 -2.77 -10.80
C GLN A 39 -6.67 -3.06 -10.10
N PRO A 40 -6.31 -4.35 -9.89
CA PRO A 40 -5.14 -4.67 -9.10
C PRO A 40 -3.88 -4.19 -9.81
N VAL A 41 -2.97 -3.57 -9.05
CA VAL A 41 -1.64 -3.22 -9.55
C VAL A 41 -0.79 -4.48 -9.60
N ILE A 42 -0.26 -4.78 -10.77
CA ILE A 42 0.52 -5.98 -11.04
C ILE A 42 2.03 -5.71 -11.12
N GLY A 43 2.46 -4.46 -11.33
CA GLY A 43 3.86 -4.11 -11.46
C GLY A 43 4.04 -2.59 -11.52
N SER A 44 5.26 -2.16 -11.84
CA SER A 44 5.51 -0.74 -12.13
C SER A 44 6.34 -0.58 -13.40
N ARG A 45 6.11 0.51 -14.11
CA ARG A 45 6.97 1.01 -15.17
C ARG A 45 7.75 2.20 -14.63
N ILE A 46 9.07 2.10 -14.66
CA ILE A 46 9.96 3.21 -14.28
C ILE A 46 10.56 3.79 -15.55
N THR A 47 10.35 5.08 -15.80
CA THR A 47 10.94 5.79 -16.93
C THR A 47 12.05 6.69 -16.42
N ILE A 48 13.27 6.52 -16.94
CA ILE A 48 14.47 7.28 -16.52
C ILE A 48 15.17 7.78 -17.78
N ASN A 49 15.36 9.09 -17.92
CA ASN A 49 15.97 9.69 -19.12
C ASN A 49 15.36 9.18 -20.44
N GLY A 50 14.04 8.94 -20.47
CA GLY A 50 13.33 8.42 -21.64
C GLY A 50 13.43 6.90 -21.86
N ARG A 51 14.15 6.15 -21.02
CA ARG A 51 14.18 4.68 -21.05
C ARG A 51 13.17 4.11 -20.07
N SER A 52 12.31 3.20 -20.51
CA SER A 52 11.31 2.56 -19.66
C SER A 52 11.72 1.16 -19.26
N PHE A 53 11.52 0.83 -17.99
CA PHE A 53 11.83 -0.46 -17.39
C PHE A 53 10.58 -1.01 -16.72
N VAL A 54 10.20 -2.24 -17.06
CA VAL A 54 9.14 -2.96 -16.34
C VAL A 54 9.76 -3.68 -15.16
N VAL A 55 9.19 -3.49 -13.97
CA VAL A 55 9.72 -4.03 -12.72
C VAL A 55 8.63 -4.61 -11.85
N GLU A 56 9.01 -5.58 -11.03
CA GLU A 56 8.18 -6.06 -9.93
C GLU A 56 7.99 -4.95 -8.89
N LEU A 57 6.85 -4.99 -8.18
CA LEU A 57 6.47 -3.95 -7.21
C LEU A 57 7.48 -3.79 -6.07
N ASP A 58 7.96 -4.91 -5.55
CA ASP A 58 9.00 -4.98 -4.53
C ASP A 58 10.32 -4.40 -5.04
N MET A 59 10.70 -4.68 -6.30
CA MET A 59 11.89 -4.11 -6.93
C MET A 59 11.77 -2.60 -7.16
N ALA A 60 10.60 -2.09 -7.57
CA ALA A 60 10.34 -0.65 -7.66
C ALA A 60 10.56 0.04 -6.30
N GLY A 61 10.01 -0.54 -5.23
CA GLY A 61 10.18 -0.02 -3.87
C GLY A 61 11.64 -0.01 -3.41
N ILE A 62 12.40 -1.06 -3.72
CA ILE A 62 13.85 -1.12 -3.42
C ILE A 62 14.59 -0.02 -4.16
N PHE A 63 14.37 0.12 -5.48
CA PHE A 63 14.99 1.14 -6.30
C PHE A 63 14.73 2.55 -5.75
N LEU A 64 13.47 2.88 -5.47
CA LEU A 64 13.09 4.20 -4.93
C LEU A 64 13.74 4.50 -3.57
N ARG A 65 13.89 3.49 -2.71
CA ARG A 65 14.62 3.65 -1.43
C ARG A 65 16.11 3.93 -1.67
N GLN A 66 16.74 3.24 -2.62
CA GLN A 66 18.13 3.48 -2.98
C GLN A 66 18.34 4.87 -3.57
N VAL A 67 17.48 5.30 -4.51
CA VAL A 67 17.45 6.66 -5.07
C VAL A 67 17.37 7.69 -3.95
N ARG A 68 16.37 7.57 -3.07
CA ARG A 68 16.17 8.51 -1.95
C ARG A 68 17.40 8.57 -1.03
N ARG A 69 18.02 7.42 -0.75
CA ARG A 69 19.24 7.37 0.07
C ARG A 69 20.42 8.03 -0.63
N SER A 70 20.63 7.76 -1.91
CA SER A 70 21.70 8.34 -2.73
C SER A 70 21.57 9.86 -2.82
N LEU A 71 20.38 10.38 -3.09
CA LEU A 71 20.13 11.83 -3.17
C LEU A 71 20.29 12.55 -1.84
N ARG A 72 19.99 11.88 -0.71
CA ARG A 72 20.24 12.44 0.63
C ARG A 72 21.72 12.50 0.98
N ALA A 73 22.54 11.61 0.43
CA ALA A 73 23.98 11.57 0.71
C ALA A 73 24.79 12.64 -0.05
N GLY A 74 24.20 13.31 -1.06
CA GLY A 74 24.88 14.36 -1.82
C GLY A 74 24.28 14.58 -3.20
N ASP A 75 25.13 14.60 -4.22
CA ASP A 75 24.74 14.91 -5.60
C ASP A 75 24.10 13.74 -6.36
N GLY A 76 24.09 12.55 -5.75
CA GLY A 76 23.57 11.32 -6.35
C GLY A 76 24.62 10.21 -6.40
N GLY A 77 24.40 9.23 -7.26
CA GLY A 77 25.25 8.04 -7.36
C GLY A 77 24.67 6.99 -8.29
N LEU A 78 25.34 5.84 -8.34
CA LEU A 78 24.91 4.68 -9.11
C LEU A 78 23.92 3.86 -8.28
N VAL A 79 22.77 3.56 -8.87
CA VAL A 79 21.70 2.77 -8.25
C VAL A 79 21.44 1.55 -9.13
N LEU A 80 21.30 0.37 -8.52
CA LEU A 80 20.97 -0.84 -9.27
C LEU A 80 19.46 -0.95 -9.43
N LEU A 81 19.02 -1.20 -10.66
CA LEU A 81 17.64 -1.46 -11.02
C LEU A 81 17.54 -2.87 -11.58
N ARG A 82 16.81 -3.74 -10.88
CA ARG A 82 16.44 -5.05 -11.41
C ARG A 82 15.09 -4.92 -12.13
N HIS A 83 15.07 -5.23 -13.41
CA HIS A 83 13.90 -5.22 -14.29
C HIS A 83 13.72 -6.59 -14.95
N VAL A 84 12.64 -6.73 -15.73
CA VAL A 84 12.28 -8.01 -16.38
C VAL A 84 13.39 -8.52 -17.32
N ASP A 85 14.09 -7.63 -18.01
CA ASP A 85 15.16 -8.01 -18.96
C ASP A 85 16.54 -8.17 -18.30
N GLY A 86 16.70 -7.83 -17.02
CA GLY A 86 18.00 -7.95 -16.35
C GLY A 86 18.23 -6.97 -15.19
N ILE A 87 19.50 -6.56 -15.03
CA ILE A 87 19.93 -5.61 -14.02
C ILE A 87 20.67 -4.48 -14.72
N GLU A 88 20.24 -3.25 -14.47
CA GLU A 88 20.84 -2.04 -15.01
C GLU A 88 21.42 -1.19 -13.88
N MET A 89 22.61 -0.64 -14.10
CA MET A 89 23.21 0.34 -13.20
C MET A 89 22.88 1.75 -13.69
N ILE A 90 22.04 2.45 -12.93
CA ILE A 90 21.48 3.74 -13.32
C ILE A 90 22.24 4.88 -12.62
N PRO A 91 22.81 5.85 -13.36
CA PRO A 91 23.31 7.09 -12.78
C PRO A 91 22.13 8.00 -12.39
N ILE A 92 22.01 8.25 -11.10
CA ILE A 92 21.00 9.12 -10.52
C ILE A 92 21.66 10.35 -9.96
N THR A 93 21.11 11.51 -10.29
CA THR A 93 21.46 12.81 -9.73
C THR A 93 20.17 13.53 -9.36
N ARG A 94 20.27 14.66 -8.63
CA ARG A 94 19.11 15.53 -8.36
C ARG A 94 18.43 16.07 -9.61
N ARG A 95 19.13 16.06 -10.75
CA ARG A 95 18.63 16.52 -12.05
C ARG A 95 18.15 15.39 -12.94
N THR A 96 18.32 14.13 -12.54
CA THR A 96 17.89 12.99 -13.35
C THR A 96 16.36 12.91 -13.33
N PRO A 97 15.66 13.17 -14.45
CA PRO A 97 14.23 13.00 -14.51
C PRO A 97 13.89 11.51 -14.43
N PHE A 98 12.96 11.17 -13.54
CA PHE A 98 12.34 9.86 -13.56
C PHE A 98 10.88 9.91 -13.13
N GLU A 99 10.13 8.93 -13.63
CA GLU A 99 8.71 8.73 -13.35
C GLU A 99 8.48 7.26 -12.98
N VAL A 100 7.51 7.01 -12.10
CA VAL A 100 7.03 5.67 -11.79
C VAL A 100 5.53 5.64 -12.05
N THR A 101 5.10 4.74 -12.92
CA THR A 101 3.69 4.49 -13.21
C THR A 101 3.32 3.07 -12.85
N ASP A 102 2.14 2.90 -12.26
CA ASP A 102 1.62 1.58 -11.92
C ASP A 102 1.19 0.84 -13.20
N ILE A 103 1.53 -0.44 -13.27
CA ILE A 103 1.00 -1.34 -14.28
C ILE A 103 -0.21 -2.01 -13.65
N VAL A 104 -1.37 -1.73 -14.22
CA VAL A 104 -2.65 -2.15 -13.69
C VAL A 104 -3.18 -3.34 -14.50
N CYS A 105 -3.75 -4.34 -13.82
CA CYS A 105 -4.38 -5.48 -14.47
C CYS A 105 -5.59 -5.02 -15.30
N PRO A 106 -5.65 -5.35 -16.60
CA PRO A 106 -6.82 -5.05 -17.41
C PRO A 106 -8.08 -5.75 -16.89
N GLU A 107 -9.24 -5.14 -17.14
CA GLU A 107 -10.53 -5.72 -16.76
C GLU A 107 -10.80 -7.02 -17.52
N GLY A 108 -11.32 -8.02 -16.82
CA GLY A 108 -11.63 -9.34 -17.40
C GLY A 108 -10.43 -10.24 -17.65
N ILE A 109 -9.20 -9.78 -17.37
CA ILE A 109 -7.98 -10.58 -17.46
C ILE A 109 -7.59 -11.06 -16.06
N GLU A 110 -7.19 -12.33 -15.96
CA GLU A 110 -6.68 -12.89 -14.72
C GLU A 110 -5.29 -12.28 -14.40
N PRO A 111 -5.02 -11.83 -13.16
CA PRO A 111 -3.78 -11.12 -12.82
C PRO A 111 -2.49 -11.87 -13.17
N SER A 112 -2.42 -13.19 -12.98
CA SER A 112 -1.24 -13.97 -13.33
C SER A 112 -0.98 -13.96 -14.85
N VAL A 113 -2.02 -14.01 -15.68
CA VAL A 113 -1.91 -13.87 -17.14
C VAL A 113 -1.42 -12.47 -17.51
N ALA A 114 -2.04 -11.43 -16.96
CA ALA A 114 -1.62 -10.04 -17.23
C ALA A 114 -0.17 -9.78 -16.80
N ARG A 115 0.29 -10.41 -15.71
CA ARG A 115 1.69 -10.36 -15.26
C ARG A 115 2.63 -10.99 -16.29
N VAL A 116 2.30 -12.18 -16.79
CA VAL A 116 3.12 -12.86 -17.81
C VAL A 116 3.20 -12.05 -19.09
N GLU A 117 2.09 -11.46 -19.54
CA GLU A 117 2.07 -10.57 -20.72
C GLU A 117 2.96 -9.33 -20.53
N ALA A 118 3.04 -8.80 -19.31
CA ALA A 118 3.92 -7.70 -18.94
C ALA A 118 5.39 -8.14 -18.72
N GLY A 119 5.72 -9.42 -18.86
CA GLY A 119 7.05 -9.98 -18.60
C GLY A 119 7.38 -10.16 -17.10
N LEU A 120 6.39 -10.00 -16.23
CA LEU A 120 6.50 -10.20 -14.79
C LEU A 120 6.31 -11.68 -14.44
N ARG A 121 6.74 -12.07 -13.25
CA ARG A 121 6.59 -13.46 -12.79
C ARG A 121 5.13 -13.80 -12.57
N ALA A 122 4.67 -14.93 -13.11
CA ALA A 122 3.42 -15.54 -12.67
C ALA A 122 3.55 -15.84 -11.16
N SER A 123 2.62 -15.32 -10.35
CA SER A 123 2.59 -15.46 -8.89
C SER A 123 1.32 -16.16 -8.47
#